data_AF-A0A9X3BI76-F1
#
_entry.id   AF-A0A9X3BI76-F1
#
_cell.length_a   1.000
_cell.length_b   1.000
_cell.length_c   1.000
_cell.angle_alpha   90.00
_cell.angle_beta   90.00
_cell.angle_gamma   90.00
#
_symmetry.space_group_name_H-M   'P 1'
#
loop_
_entity.id
_entity.type
_entity.pdbx_description
1 polymer ?
#
loop_
_entity_poly.entity_id
_entity_poly.type
_entity_poly.pdbx_seq_one_letter_code
_entity_poly.pdbx_strand_id
1 'polypeptide(L)' 'MAATKDAKIRAFDKKSGKVLWEAQLPVPGYATPSTYSIDGRQYVVIACGGGKIGSKSGDQYIAFALPARK' A
#
# COMPACT_ATOMS: atom_id res chain seq x y z
N MET A 1 -2.51 -7.50 -0.52
CA MET A 1 -2.53 -7.32 -1.97
C MET A 1 -2.53 -5.83 -2.28
N ALA A 2 -1.60 -5.40 -3.11
CA ALA A 2 -1.64 -4.08 -3.76
C ALA A 2 -1.72 -4.31 -5.29
N ALA A 3 -1.65 -3.25 -6.10
CA ALA A 3 -1.78 -3.31 -7.57
C ALA A 3 -3.19 -3.61 -8.11
N THR A 4 -4.24 -3.24 -7.36
CA THR A 4 -5.62 -3.31 -7.85
C THR A 4 -6.06 -2.01 -8.54
N LYS A 5 -6.90 -2.12 -9.57
CA LYS A 5 -7.40 -0.96 -10.34
C LYS A 5 -8.23 0.02 -9.51
N ASP A 6 -8.77 -0.42 -8.39
CA ASP A 6 -9.55 0.37 -7.43
C ASP A 6 -8.69 1.28 -6.54
N ALA A 7 -7.37 1.36 -6.79
CA ALA A 7 -6.42 2.17 -6.03
C ALA A 7 -6.45 1.86 -4.52
N LYS A 8 -6.53 0.59 -4.14
CA LYS A 8 -6.47 0.18 -2.74
C LYS A 8 -5.24 -0.66 -2.41
N ILE A 9 -4.78 -0.54 -1.17
CA ILE A 9 -3.85 -1.47 -0.55
C ILE A 9 -4.58 -2.23 0.54
N ARG A 10 -4.38 -3.55 0.59
CA ARG A 10 -5.10 -4.44 1.53
C ARG A 10 -4.16 -5.38 2.25
N ALA A 11 -4.34 -5.52 3.55
CA ALA A 11 -3.73 -6.55 4.37
C ALA A 11 -4.74 -7.68 4.61
N PHE A 12 -4.28 -8.91 4.45
CA PHE A 12 -5.11 -10.11 4.58
C PHE A 12 -4.55 -11.03 5.66
N ASP A 13 -5.42 -11.73 6.34
CA ASP A 13 -5.05 -12.85 7.18
C ASP A 13 -4.48 -13.99 6.31
N LYS A 14 -3.32 -14.52 6.70
CA LYS A 14 -2.57 -15.49 5.89
C LYS A 14 -3.31 -16.82 5.72
N LYS A 15 -4.13 -17.23 6.70
CA LYS A 15 -4.79 -18.55 6.71
C LYS A 15 -6.17 -18.51 6.06
N SER A 16 -6.97 -17.53 6.44
CA SER A 16 -8.36 -17.39 6.02
C SER A 16 -8.55 -16.55 4.77
N GLY A 17 -7.58 -15.73 4.40
CA GLY A 17 -7.73 -14.75 3.31
C GLY A 17 -8.69 -13.60 3.65
N LYS A 18 -9.11 -13.46 4.91
CA LYS A 18 -9.96 -12.34 5.34
C LYS A 18 -9.20 -11.03 5.26
N VAL A 19 -9.83 -9.96 4.75
CA VAL A 19 -9.28 -8.61 4.81
C VAL A 19 -9.23 -8.15 6.28
N LEU A 20 -8.03 -7.82 6.76
CA LEU A 20 -7.82 -7.30 8.11
C LEU A 20 -7.75 -5.78 8.12
N TRP A 21 -7.27 -5.18 7.03
CA TRP A 21 -7.14 -3.74 6.89
C TRP A 21 -7.08 -3.34 5.42
N GLU A 22 -7.58 -2.15 5.09
CA GLU A 22 -7.43 -1.55 3.78
C GLU A 22 -7.27 -0.03 3.85
N ALA A 23 -6.62 0.55 2.84
CA ALA A 23 -6.56 1.99 2.64
C ALA A 23 -6.71 2.36 1.17
N GLN A 24 -7.31 3.53 0.95
CA GLN A 24 -7.39 4.16 -0.35
C GLN A 24 -6.06 4.86 -0.67
N LEU A 25 -5.54 4.60 -1.86
CA LEU A 25 -4.40 5.27 -2.44
C LEU A 25 -4.87 6.43 -3.33
N PRO A 26 -4.06 7.49 -3.51
CA PRO A 26 -4.39 8.61 -4.39
C PRO A 26 -4.56 8.19 -5.87
N VAL A 27 -3.77 7.21 -6.30
CA VAL A 27 -3.80 6.57 -7.63
C VAL A 27 -3.42 5.08 -7.50
N PRO A 28 -3.73 4.22 -8.49
CA PRO A 28 -3.35 2.81 -8.43
C PRO A 28 -1.84 2.60 -8.29
N GLY A 29 -1.44 1.89 -7.23
CA GLY A 29 -0.08 1.43 -7.03
C GLY A 29 0.16 0.08 -7.68
N TYR A 30 0.51 0.07 -8.98
CA TYR A 30 0.82 -1.16 -9.73
C TYR A 30 2.14 -1.82 -9.33
N ALA A 31 2.90 -1.22 -8.40
CA ALA A 31 4.15 -1.77 -7.90
C ALA A 31 3.93 -2.78 -6.76
N THR A 32 4.90 -3.69 -6.60
CA THR A 32 4.96 -4.55 -5.42
C THR A 32 5.30 -3.70 -4.19
N PRO A 33 4.49 -3.74 -3.11
CA PRO A 33 4.83 -3.03 -1.88
C PRO A 33 6.07 -3.66 -1.24
N SER A 34 6.87 -2.85 -0.56
CA SER A 34 8.09 -3.26 0.13
C SER A 34 8.05 -2.82 1.59
N THR A 35 8.88 -3.44 2.44
CA THR A 35 8.98 -3.07 3.85
C THR A 35 10.40 -2.63 4.19
N TYR A 36 10.53 -1.71 5.14
CA TYR A 36 11.81 -1.30 5.70
C TYR A 36 11.63 -0.89 7.17
N SER A 37 12.73 -0.75 7.91
CA SER A 37 12.69 -0.25 9.28
C SER A 37 13.75 0.83 9.48
N ILE A 38 13.40 1.86 10.25
CA ILE A 38 14.31 2.94 10.67
C ILE A 38 13.97 3.30 12.12
N ASP A 39 15.00 3.45 12.96
CA ASP A 39 14.87 3.78 14.39
C ASP A 39 13.88 2.88 15.14
N GLY A 40 13.92 1.57 14.86
CA GLY A 40 13.02 0.59 15.48
C GLY A 40 11.57 0.63 15.01
N ARG A 41 11.23 1.49 14.05
CA ARG A 41 9.88 1.60 13.48
C ARG A 41 9.82 0.94 12.10
N GLN A 42 8.86 0.04 11.91
CA GLN A 42 8.63 -0.66 10.65
C GLN A 42 7.64 0.10 9.76
N TYR A 43 7.93 0.11 8.46
CA TYR A 43 7.14 0.77 7.43
C TYR A 43 6.81 -0.20 6.30
N VAL A 44 5.64 0.00 5.69
CA VAL A 44 5.25 -0.60 4.41
C VAL A 44 5.09 0.52 3.39
N VAL A 45 5.83 0.44 2.28
CA VAL A 45 5.84 1.47 1.24
C VAL A 45 5.38 0.93 -0.11
N ILE A 46 4.68 1.76 -0.87
CA ILE A 46 4.27 1.47 -2.24
C ILE A 46 4.44 2.68 -3.14
N ALA A 47 4.92 2.45 -4.36
CA ALA A 47 4.94 3.44 -5.44
C ALA A 47 3.57 3.47 -6.15
N CYS A 48 2.97 4.66 -6.18
CA CYS A 48 1.68 4.94 -6.80
C CYS A 48 1.91 5.70 -8.11
N GLY A 49 2.22 4.95 -9.17
CA GLY A 49 2.45 5.50 -10.52
C GLY A 49 1.18 5.63 -11.38
N GLY A 50 0.15 4.82 -11.11
CA GLY A 50 -1.08 4.79 -11.91
C GLY A 50 -0.82 4.71 -13.42
N GLY A 51 -1.69 5.34 -14.22
CA GLY A 51 -1.49 5.65 -15.64
C GLY A 51 -1.57 4.46 -16.61
N LYS A 52 -1.34 3.24 -16.14
CA LYS A 52 -1.54 2.02 -16.93
C LYS A 52 -3.02 1.66 -16.98
N ILE A 53 -3.45 1.10 -18.11
CA ILE A 53 -4.79 0.51 -18.30
C ILE A 53 -5.93 1.53 -18.02
N GLY A 54 -5.76 2.79 -18.46
CA GLY A 54 -6.78 3.84 -18.37
C GLY A 54 -7.04 4.39 -16.96
N SER A 55 -6.18 4.08 -15.99
CA SER A 55 -6.29 4.62 -14.63
C SER A 55 -5.67 6.01 -14.49
N LYS A 56 -6.12 6.75 -13.46
CA LYS A 56 -5.53 8.05 -13.09
C LYS A 56 -4.00 7.89 -12.90
N SER A 57 -3.23 8.77 -13.53
CA SER A 57 -1.77 8.81 -13.38
C SER A 57 -1.37 9.64 -12.15
N GLY A 58 -0.24 9.29 -11.55
CA GLY A 58 0.41 10.03 -10.47
C GLY A 58 1.82 9.49 -10.23
N ASP A 59 2.52 10.04 -9.26
CA ASP A 59 3.95 9.80 -9.05
C ASP A 59 4.34 9.90 -7.57
N GLN A 60 3.57 9.23 -6.71
CA GLN A 60 3.71 9.39 -5.26
C GLN A 60 4.15 8.09 -4.59
N TYR A 61 4.96 8.19 -3.55
CA TYR A 61 5.21 7.09 -2.62
C TYR A 61 4.33 7.24 -1.39
N ILE A 62 3.65 6.16 -1.00
CA ILE A 62 2.85 6.12 0.22
C ILE A 62 3.48 5.13 1.19
N ALA A 63 3.79 5.60 2.40
CA ALA A 63 4.34 4.80 3.48
C ALA A 63 3.35 4.70 4.64
N PHE A 64 3.09 3.48 5.09
CA PHE A 64 2.23 3.16 6.23
C PHE A 64 3.08 2.64 7.39
N ALA A 65 2.73 3.06 8.60
CA ALA A 65 3.27 2.51 9.83
C ALA A 65 2.18 2.55 10.91
N LEU A 66 2.32 1.70 11.92
CA LEU A 66 1.48 1.83 13.12
C LEU A 66 1.72 3.19 13.79
N PRO A 67 0.73 3.71 14.54
CA PRO A 67 0.93 4.85 15.42
C PRO A 67 2.15 4.61 16.31
N ALA A 68 2.93 5.67 16.55
CA ALA A 68 4.04 5.58 17.49
C ALA A 68 3.49 5.14 18.86
N ARG A 69 4.12 4.13 19.46
CA ARG A 69 3.84 3.80 20.86
C ARG A 69 4.28 5.00 21.70
N LYS A 70 3.37 5.48 22.55
CA LYS A 70 3.68 6.52 23.54
C LYS A 70 4.70 6.00 24.54
#